data_AF-X1H6I2-F1
#
_entry.id   AF-X1H6I2-F1
#
_cell.length_a   1.000
_cell.length_b   1.000
_cell.length_c   1.000
_cell.angle_alpha   90.00
_cell.angle_beta   90.00
_cell.angle_gamma   90.00
#
_symmetry.space_group_name_H-M   'P 1'
#
loop_
_entity.id
_entity.type
_entity.pdbx_description
1 polymer ?
#
loop_
_entity_poly.entity_id
_entity_poly.type
_entity_poly.pdbx_seq_one_letter_code
_entity_poly.pdbx_strand_id
1 'polypeptide(L)'
;MAAGNDAVALRKKYGKDLIIGGGIDKRALEKGKEAIKEEVMSKVPFLLEQGGYFPSVDHGVPPDVTFENYCYYINLMREVAGLEKLSFY
;
A
#
# COMPACT_ATOMS: atom_id res chain seq x y z
N MET A 1 3.76 0.68 -11.04
CA MET A 1 2.96 -0.46 -11.56
C MET A 1 3.28 -0.67 -13.03
N ALA A 2 3.53 -1.91 -13.47
CA ALA A 2 3.81 -2.19 -14.88
C ALA A 2 2.52 -2.31 -15.73
N ALA A 3 1.38 -2.65 -15.12
CA ALA A 3 0.11 -2.85 -15.81
C ALA A 3 -0.85 -1.64 -15.78
N GLY A 4 -0.47 -0.53 -15.13
CA GLY A 4 -1.27 0.71 -15.12
C GLY A 4 -2.62 0.62 -14.38
N ASN A 5 -2.81 -0.36 -13.51
CA ASN A 5 -4.07 -0.54 -12.78
C ASN A 5 -4.20 0.43 -11.61
N ASP A 6 -4.92 1.53 -11.80
CA ASP A 6 -5.28 2.46 -10.74
C ASP A 6 -6.43 1.90 -9.89
N ALA A 7 -6.10 1.42 -8.68
CA ALA A 7 -7.06 0.88 -7.73
C ALA A 7 -8.15 1.88 -7.32
N VAL A 8 -7.85 3.17 -7.23
CA VAL A 8 -8.82 4.22 -6.90
C VAL A 8 -9.79 4.41 -8.05
N ALA A 9 -9.29 4.45 -9.29
CA ALA A 9 -10.13 4.52 -10.48
C ALA A 9 -11.05 3.29 -10.60
N LEU A 10 -10.53 2.09 -10.34
CA LEU A 10 -11.31 0.86 -10.33
C LEU A 10 -12.41 0.88 -9.26
N ARG A 11 -12.10 1.33 -8.04
CA ARG A 11 -13.10 1.49 -6.97
C ARG A 11 -14.20 2.47 -7.37
N LYS A 12 -13.85 3.60 -7.98
CA LYS A 12 -14.84 4.59 -8.46
C LYS A 12 -15.73 4.03 -9.57
N LYS A 13 -15.17 3.20 -10.46
CA LYS A 13 -15.90 2.64 -11.62
C LYS A 13 -16.81 1.47 -11.24
N TYR A 14 -16.33 0.56 -10.42
CA TYR A 14 -17.01 -0.71 -10.13
C TYR A 14 -17.64 -0.77 -8.73
N GLY A 15 -17.51 0.29 -7.94
CA GLY A 15 -18.09 0.33 -6.59
C GLY A 15 -17.56 -0.83 -5.74
N LYS A 16 -18.43 -1.43 -4.91
CA LYS A 16 -18.08 -2.56 -4.03
C LYS A 16 -18.28 -3.94 -4.67
N ASP A 17 -18.73 -4.00 -5.93
CA ASP A 17 -18.90 -5.26 -6.67
C ASP A 17 -17.56 -5.88 -7.07
N LEU A 18 -16.48 -5.09 -6.99
CA LEU A 18 -15.10 -5.55 -7.17
C LEU A 18 -14.36 -5.54 -5.83
N ILE A 19 -13.81 -6.68 -5.43
CA ILE A 19 -12.83 -6.79 -4.35
C ILE A 19 -11.43 -6.52 -4.96
N ILE A 20 -10.64 -5.68 -4.31
CA ILE A 20 -9.32 -5.26 -4.79
C ILE A 20 -8.25 -5.78 -3.83
N GLY A 21 -7.19 -6.38 -4.38
CA GLY A 21 -6.01 -6.81 -3.63
C GLY A 21 -4.73 -6.27 -4.27
N GLY A 22 -3.72 -5.99 -3.46
CA GLY A 22 -2.46 -5.40 -3.92
C GLY A 22 -2.55 -3.89 -4.08
N GLY A 23 -1.87 -3.33 -5.08
CA GLY A 23 -2.00 -1.92 -5.44
C GLY A 23 -0.86 -1.01 -4.95
N ILE A 24 0.14 -1.55 -4.26
CA ILE A 24 1.31 -0.78 -3.79
C ILE A 24 2.49 -0.99 -4.73
N ASP A 25 2.96 0.08 -5.35
CA ASP A 25 4.14 0.08 -6.21
C ASP A 25 5.40 -0.21 -5.40
N LYS A 26 5.97 -1.40 -5.63
CA LYS A 26 7.21 -1.83 -4.99
C LYS A 26 8.39 -0.88 -5.19
N ARG A 27 8.40 -0.09 -6.27
CA ARG A 27 9.45 0.92 -6.53
C ARG A 27 9.44 2.06 -5.53
N ALA A 28 8.30 2.33 -4.88
CA ALA A 28 8.23 3.32 -3.81
C ALA A 28 9.06 2.85 -2.60
N LEU A 29 9.05 1.54 -2.30
CA LEU A 29 9.79 0.96 -1.18
C LEU A 29 11.31 1.01 -1.38
N GLU A 30 11.78 0.99 -2.64
CA GLU A 30 13.20 1.17 -2.99
C GLU A 30 13.65 2.64 -2.79
N LYS A 31 12.74 3.61 -2.93
CA LYS A 31 13.06 5.04 -2.95
C LYS A 31 13.14 5.72 -1.59
N GLY A 32 12.70 5.07 -0.51
CA GLY A 32 12.76 5.61 0.85
C GLY A 32 11.40 5.96 1.44
N LYS A 33 11.41 6.41 2.71
CA LYS A 33 10.22 6.58 3.56
C LYS A 33 9.23 7.60 3.00
N GLU A 34 9.71 8.68 2.39
CA GLU A 34 8.88 9.74 1.80
C GLU A 34 8.08 9.19 0.61
N ALA A 35 8.75 8.45 -0.28
CA ALA A 35 8.10 7.83 -1.44
C ALA A 35 7.09 6.75 -1.01
N ILE A 36 7.43 5.96 0.01
CA ILE A 36 6.50 4.99 0.62
C ILE A 36 5.26 5.71 1.14
N LYS A 37 5.45 6.82 1.86
CA LYS A 37 4.35 7.58 2.43
C LYS A 37 3.44 8.15 1.35
N GLU A 38 4.00 8.76 0.32
CA GLU A 38 3.24 9.29 -0.82
C GLU A 38 2.40 8.19 -1.48
N GLU A 39 3.04 7.06 -1.80
CA GLU A 39 2.38 5.91 -2.44
C GLU A 39 1.22 5.37 -1.59
N VAL A 40 1.45 5.13 -0.29
CA VAL A 40 0.41 4.61 0.61
C VAL A 40 -0.72 5.62 0.77
N MET A 41 -0.41 6.87 1.11
CA MET A 41 -1.41 7.88 1.43
C MET A 41 -2.25 8.30 0.22
N SER A 42 -1.74 8.13 -1.00
CA SER A 42 -2.48 8.45 -2.23
C SER A 42 -3.72 7.57 -2.46
N LYS A 43 -3.75 6.35 -1.89
CA LYS A 43 -4.78 5.34 -2.22
C LYS A 43 -5.32 4.57 -1.04
N VAL A 44 -4.47 4.18 -0.09
CA VAL A 44 -4.83 3.23 0.98
C VAL A 44 -5.93 3.77 1.90
N PRO A 45 -5.86 5.02 2.42
CA PRO A 45 -6.90 5.52 3.32
C PRO A 45 -8.29 5.49 2.68
N PHE A 46 -8.40 6.01 1.45
CA PHE A 46 -9.65 6.02 0.69
C PHE A 46 -10.16 4.60 0.45
N LEU A 47 -9.31 3.69 -0.03
CA LEU A 47 -9.73 2.33 -0.37
C LEU A 47 -10.12 1.50 0.86
N LEU A 48 -9.43 1.70 1.99
CA LEU A 48 -9.75 1.02 3.25
C LEU A 48 -11.11 1.47 3.80
N GLU A 49 -11.39 2.77 3.80
CA GLU A 49 -12.68 3.32 4.27
C GLU A 49 -13.87 2.71 3.53
N GLN A 50 -13.72 2.41 2.24
CA GLN A 50 -14.78 1.81 1.43
C GLN A 50 -15.00 0.31 1.72
N GLY A 51 -14.02 -0.38 2.31
CA GLY A 51 -14.02 -1.83 2.50
C GLY A 51 -13.75 -2.62 1.21
N GLY A 52 -13.59 -3.95 1.33
CA GLY A 52 -13.33 -4.83 0.18
C GLY A 52 -11.99 -4.56 -0.53
N TYR A 53 -11.00 -4.05 0.21
CA TYR A 53 -9.65 -3.77 -0.25
C TYR A 53 -8.61 -4.41 0.68
N PHE A 54 -7.68 -5.19 0.12
CA PHE A 54 -6.61 -5.86 0.84
C PHE A 54 -5.25 -5.35 0.31
N PRO A 55 -4.67 -4.31 0.93
CA PRO A 55 -3.43 -3.71 0.45
C PRO A 55 -2.26 -4.69 0.56
N SER A 56 -1.48 -4.82 -0.51
CA SER A 56 -0.20 -5.53 -0.50
C SER A 56 0.74 -4.94 -1.54
N VAL A 57 2.04 -5.23 -1.39
CA VAL A 57 3.03 -4.91 -2.42
C VAL A 57 2.70 -5.68 -3.69
N ASP A 58 2.76 -5.02 -4.84
CA ASP A 58 2.54 -5.65 -6.13
C ASP A 58 3.64 -6.67 -6.43
N HIS A 59 3.22 -7.88 -6.79
CA HIS A 59 4.07 -9.05 -7.01
C HIS A 59 4.85 -9.48 -5.77
N GLY A 60 6.04 -8.92 -5.59
CA GLY A 60 6.99 -9.33 -4.57
C GLY A 60 7.95 -8.19 -4.25
N VAL A 61 8.41 -8.18 -3.01
CA VAL A 61 9.33 -7.18 -2.50
C VAL A 61 10.71 -7.37 -3.16
N PRO A 62 11.24 -6.35 -3.86
CA PRO A 62 12.56 -6.41 -4.46
C PRO A 62 13.66 -6.63 -3.40
N PRO A 63 14.75 -7.32 -3.74
CA PRO A 63 15.87 -7.54 -2.81
C PRO A 63 16.56 -6.24 -2.39
N ASP A 64 16.43 -5.18 -3.18
CA ASP A 64 17.03 -3.87 -2.92
C ASP A 64 16.24 -3.02 -1.90
N VAL A 65 15.06 -3.48 -1.48
CA VAL A 65 14.29 -2.83 -0.41
C VAL A 65 14.97 -3.12 0.93
N THR A 66 15.41 -2.08 1.63
CA THR A 66 16.00 -2.23 2.96
C THR A 66 14.95 -2.72 3.97
N PHE A 67 15.40 -3.48 4.97
CA PHE A 67 14.54 -3.92 6.05
C PHE A 67 13.88 -2.73 6.77
N GLU A 68 14.61 -1.64 6.98
CA GLU A 68 14.08 -0.41 7.58
C GLU A 68 12.91 0.19 6.79
N ASN A 69 13.04 0.27 5.46
CA ASN A 69 11.97 0.75 4.59
C ASN A 69 10.75 -0.17 4.66
N TYR A 70 10.97 -1.49 4.70
CA TYR A 70 9.87 -2.45 4.81
C TYR A 70 9.16 -2.33 6.17
N CYS A 71 9.89 -2.22 7.27
CA CYS A 71 9.33 -1.97 8.61
C CYS A 71 8.55 -0.66 8.66
N TYR A 72 9.07 0.40 8.06
CA TYR A 72 8.37 1.68 7.93
C TYR A 72 7.05 1.52 7.16
N TYR A 73 7.08 0.85 6.01
CA TYR A 73 5.89 0.55 5.22
C TYR A 73 4.84 -0.21 6.05
N ILE A 74 5.23 -1.26 6.77
CA ILE A 74 4.31 -2.05 7.60
C ILE A 74 3.69 -1.18 8.70
N ASN A 75 4.49 -0.39 9.42
CA ASN A 75 3.96 0.49 10.45
C ASN A 75 3.08 1.61 9.91
N LEU A 76 3.36 2.14 8.72
CA LEU A 76 2.49 3.11 8.07
C LEU A 76 1.15 2.48 7.68
N MET A 77 1.15 1.27 7.10
CA MET A 77 -0.08 0.53 6.79
C MET A 77 -0.93 0.29 8.03
N ARG A 78 -0.29 -0.08 9.15
CA ARG A 78 -0.95 -0.26 10.45
C ARG A 78 -1.54 1.03 10.98
N GLU A 79 -0.78 2.12 10.95
CA GLU A 79 -1.25 3.45 11.37
C GLU A 79 -2.49 3.88 10.59
N VAL A 80 -2.46 3.74 9.26
CA VAL A 80 -3.62 4.06 8.40
C VAL A 80 -4.83 3.17 8.71
N ALA A 81 -4.60 1.91 9.09
CA ALA A 81 -5.66 0.99 9.52
C ALA A 81 -6.11 1.19 10.98
N GLY A 82 -5.55 2.16 11.71
CA GLY A 82 -5.87 2.39 13.13
C GLY A 82 -5.28 1.36 14.09
N LEU A 83 -4.23 0.65 13.68
CA LEU A 83 -3.53 -0.36 14.48
C LEU A 83 -2.26 0.22 15.11
N GLU A 84 -1.91 -0.30 16.29
CA GLU A 84 -0.68 0.08 16.98
C GLU A 84 0.57 -0.28 16.18
N LYS A 85 1.62 0.54 16.28
CA LYS A 85 2.91 0.26 15.64
C LYS A 85 3.55 -0.99 16.25
N LEU A 86 4.21 -1.77 15.40
CA LEU A 86 5.09 -2.85 15.83
C LEU A 86 6.45 -2.28 16.19
N SER A 87 7.04 -2.83 17.26
CA SER A 87 8.48 -2.76 17.48
C SER A 87 9.13 -3.85 16.65
N PHE A 88 10.09 -3.48 15.81
CA PHE A 88 10.86 -4.44 15.02
C PHE A 88 12.19 -4.82 15.70
N TYR A 89 12.40 -4.36 16.94
CA TYR A 89 13.48 -4.69 17.87
C TYR A 89 13.02 -4.54 19.31
#